data_AF-A0A1D3KZL9-F1
#
_entry.id   AF-A0A1D3KZL9-F1
#
_cell.length_a   1.000
_cell.length_b   1.000
_cell.length_c   1.000
_cell.angle_alpha   90.00
_cell.angle_beta   90.00
_cell.angle_gamma   90.00
#
_symmetry.space_group_name_H-M   'P 1'
#
loop_
_entity.id
_entity.type
_entity.pdbx_description
1 polymer ?
#
loop_
_entity_poly.entity_id
_entity_poly.type
_entity_poly.pdbx_seq_one_letter_code
_entity_poly.pdbx_strand_id
1 'polypeptide(L)' 'MVIEIEAKENEKTSNIKEKVEKPEKIETCYLCNKKFDMNKDDYSHYKYDKYPMCDYCSQFYGFYDE' A
#
# COMPACT_ATOMS: atom_id res chain seq x y z
N MET A 1 -52.19 22.94 8.61
CA MET A 1 -51.36 21.96 9.35
C MET A 1 -49.95 22.07 8.81
N VAL A 2 -49.08 22.72 9.57
CA VAL A 2 -47.64 22.67 9.33
C VAL A 2 -47.17 21.28 9.78
N ILE A 3 -46.35 20.63 8.97
CA ILE A 3 -45.55 19.50 9.45
C ILE A 3 -44.12 19.86 9.10
N GLU A 4 -43.45 20.38 10.12
CA GLU A 4 -42.01 20.59 10.15
C GLU A 4 -41.31 19.23 10.11
N ILE A 5 -40.27 19.13 9.29
CA ILE A 5 -39.30 18.04 9.38
C ILE A 5 -37.93 18.70 9.35
N GLU A 6 -37.42 19.02 10.54
CA GLU A 6 -35.99 19.18 10.78
C GLU A 6 -35.40 17.80 11.05
N ALA A 7 -34.34 17.41 10.32
CA ALA A 7 -33.18 16.75 10.92
C ALA A 7 -32.10 16.39 9.88
N LYS A 8 -30.95 17.03 10.10
CA LYS A 8 -29.59 16.47 10.09
C LYS A 8 -28.87 16.29 8.76
N GLU A 9 -27.90 17.18 8.59
CA GLU A 9 -26.63 16.98 7.90
C GLU A 9 -26.12 15.54 8.07
N ASN A 10 -25.77 14.90 6.96
CA ASN A 10 -24.67 13.94 6.94
C ASN A 10 -23.90 14.14 5.64
N GLU A 11 -22.91 15.00 5.76
CA GLU A 11 -21.76 15.08 4.87
C GLU A 11 -21.07 13.71 4.81
N LYS A 12 -21.53 12.86 3.90
CA LYS A 12 -20.74 11.76 3.38
C LYS A 12 -20.55 11.99 1.90
N THR A 13 -19.63 12.90 1.61
CA THR A 13 -18.86 12.86 0.37
C THR A 13 -18.16 11.52 0.35
N SER A 14 -18.84 10.55 -0.25
CA SER A 14 -18.29 9.27 -0.65
C SER A 14 -17.14 9.57 -1.60
N ASN A 15 -15.94 9.73 -1.04
CA ASN A 15 -14.69 9.66 -1.78
C ASN A 15 -14.62 8.23 -2.31
N ILE A 16 -15.21 8.01 -3.49
CA ILE A 16 -14.96 6.84 -4.32
C ILE A 16 -13.49 7.00 -4.73
N LYS A 17 -12.58 6.59 -3.84
CA LYS A 17 -11.26 6.16 -4.27
C LYS A 17 -11.55 4.95 -5.14
N GLU A 18 -11.75 5.18 -6.43
CA GLU A 18 -11.51 4.16 -7.44
C GLU A 18 -10.12 3.63 -7.14
N LYS A 19 -10.11 2.51 -6.43
CA LYS A 19 -8.92 1.74 -6.15
C LYS A 19 -8.60 1.14 -7.50
N VAL A 20 -7.91 1.91 -8.34
CA VAL A 20 -7.22 1.38 -9.50
C VAL A 20 -6.23 0.39 -8.89
N GLU A 21 -6.65 -0.86 -8.77
CA GLU A 21 -5.80 -1.94 -8.30
C GLU A 21 -4.63 -1.97 -9.28
N LYS A 22 -3.51 -1.39 -8.83
CA LYS A 22 -2.25 -1.52 -9.55
C LYS A 22 -2.02 -3.02 -9.72
N PRO A 23 -1.59 -3.46 -10.90
CA PRO A 23 -1.36 -4.88 -11.12
C PRO A 23 -0.45 -5.43 -10.02
N GLU A 24 -0.88 -6.51 -9.37
CA GLU A 24 -0.10 -7.18 -8.33
C GLU A 24 1.27 -7.55 -8.91
N LYS A 25 2.35 -7.07 -8.30
CA LYS A 25 3.71 -7.37 -8.76
C LYS A 25 4.37 -8.29 -7.74
N ILE A 26 4.09 -9.58 -7.89
CA ILE A 26 4.61 -10.60 -6.98
C ILE A 26 6.07 -10.93 -7.33
N GLU A 27 6.99 -10.56 -6.46
CA GLU A 27 8.42 -10.85 -6.56
C GLU A 27 8.86 -11.76 -5.41
N THR A 28 10.05 -12.36 -5.52
CA THR A 28 10.61 -13.20 -4.44
C THR A 28 11.78 -12.49 -3.79
N CYS A 29 11.72 -12.25 -2.48
CA CYS A 29 12.76 -11.53 -1.76
C CYS A 29 14.09 -12.29 -1.80
N TYR A 30 15.15 -11.61 -2.22
CA TYR A 30 16.49 -12.17 -2.32
C TYR A 30 17.07 -12.66 -0.98
N LEU A 31 16.66 -12.04 0.14
CA LEU A 31 17.17 -12.37 1.47
C LEU A 31 16.41 -13.51 2.15
N CYS A 32 15.07 -13.42 2.18
CA CYS A 32 14.25 -14.38 2.92
C CYS A 32 13.51 -15.39 2.02
N ASN A 33 13.65 -15.28 0.69
CA ASN A 33 12.98 -16.13 -0.30
C ASN A 33 11.45 -16.17 -0.17
N LYS A 34 10.85 -15.18 0.50
CA LYS A 34 9.39 -15.04 0.59
C LYS A 34 8.88 -14.29 -0.64
N LYS A 35 7.72 -14.73 -1.13
CA LYS A 35 6.96 -14.00 -2.13
C LYS A 35 6.29 -12.79 -1.48
N PHE A 36 6.39 -11.63 -2.11
CA PHE A 36 5.81 -10.38 -1.63
C PHE A 36 5.30 -9.57 -2.83
N ASP A 37 4.39 -8.63 -2.57
CA ASP A 37 3.83 -7.78 -3.62
C ASP A 37 4.53 -6.43 -3.61
N MET A 38 5.38 -6.22 -4.60
CA MET A 38 6.18 -5.03 -4.74
C MET A 38 5.38 -3.74 -4.92
N ASN A 39 4.14 -3.83 -5.41
CA ASN A 39 3.27 -2.66 -5.60
C ASN A 39 2.36 -2.39 -4.39
N LYS A 40 2.24 -3.36 -3.48
CA LYS A 40 1.41 -3.28 -2.27
C LYS A 40 2.22 -2.89 -1.04
N ASP A 41 3.47 -3.31 -1.01
CA ASP A 41 4.40 -3.07 0.09
C ASP A 41 5.18 -1.76 -0.14
N ASP A 42 5.09 -0.80 0.80
CA ASP A 42 5.65 0.55 0.62
C ASP A 42 7.19 0.60 0.58
N TYR A 43 7.90 -0.28 1.32
CA TYR A 43 9.37 -0.30 1.36
C TYR A 43 10.00 -1.39 0.49
N SER A 44 9.17 -2.12 -0.26
CA SER A 44 9.65 -3.12 -1.20
C SER A 44 10.34 -2.46 -2.39
N HIS A 45 11.63 -2.75 -2.57
CA HIS A 45 12.44 -2.14 -3.63
C HIS A 45 13.46 -3.12 -4.18
N TYR A 46 14.08 -2.78 -5.31
CA TYR A 46 15.21 -3.54 -5.84
C TYR A 46 16.50 -2.94 -5.30
N LYS A 47 17.30 -3.74 -4.59
CA LYS A 47 18.68 -3.37 -4.25
C LYS A 47 19.56 -3.61 -5.48
N TYR A 48 20.41 -2.63 -5.82
CA TYR A 48 21.25 -2.62 -7.03
C TYR A 48 20.46 -2.87 -8.34
N ASP A 49 19.19 -2.46 -8.41
CA ASP A 49 18.27 -2.69 -9.54
C ASP A 49 18.13 -4.17 -9.97
N LYS A 50 18.55 -5.11 -9.11
CA LYS A 50 18.66 -6.53 -9.47
C LYS A 50 18.11 -7.46 -8.40
N TYR A 51 18.15 -7.05 -7.14
CA TYR A 51 17.79 -7.89 -6.01
C TYR A 51 16.49 -7.41 -5.37
N PRO A 52 15.34 -8.03 -5.71
CA PRO A 52 14.06 -7.69 -5.09
C PRO A 52 14.13 -7.93 -3.59
N MET A 53 13.69 -6.94 -2.83
CA MET A 53 13.76 -6.93 -1.38
C MET A 53 12.37 -6.63 -0.84
N CYS A 54 11.82 -7.54 -0.03
CA CYS A 54 10.52 -7.32 0.60
C CYS A 54 10.63 -6.24 1.68
N ASP A 55 9.52 -5.55 1.95
CA ASP A 55 9.36 -4.59 3.03
C ASP A 55 10.13 -4.92 4.31
N TYR A 56 9.92 -6.11 4.88
CA TYR A 56 10.62 -6.55 6.10
C TYR A 56 12.15 -6.58 5.95
N CYS A 57 12.65 -7.15 4.85
CA CYS A 57 14.08 -7.24 4.61
C CYS A 57 14.66 -5.87 4.25
N SER A 58 13.93 -5.05 3.51
CA SER A 58 14.28 -3.68 3.17
C SER A 58 14.39 -2.82 4.42
N GLN A 59 13.47 -2.95 5.37
CA GLN A 59 13.55 -2.21 6.63
C GLN A 59 14.63 -2.75 7.56
N PHE A 60 14.89 -4.06 7.57
CA PHE A 60 15.90 -4.65 8.46
C PHE A 60 17.34 -4.45 7.96
N TYR A 61 17.55 -4.58 6.65
CA TYR A 61 18.87 -4.54 6.02
C TYR A 61 19.10 -3.28 5.17
N GLY A 62 18.08 -2.46 4.91
CA GLY A 62 18.19 -1.20 4.17
C GLY A 62 18.70 -0.02 5.02
N PHE A 63 18.88 -0.22 6.33
CA PHE A 63 19.52 0.75 7.22
C PHE A 63 21.06 0.82 7.11
N TYR A 64 21.71 -0.11 6.39
CA TYR A 64 23.17 -0.17 6.29
C TYR A 64 23.78 0.62 5.12
N ASP A 65 23.14 1.72 4.70
CA ASP A 65 23.64 2.62 3.66
C ASP A 65 23.95 4.05 4.19
N GLU A 66 24.30 4.18 5.48
CA GLU A 66 24.89 5.42 6.07
C GLU A 66 26.37 5.21 6.47
#